data_AF-A0A653A163-F1
#
_entry.id   AF-A0A653A163-F1
#
_cell.length_a   1.000
_cell.length_b   1.000
_cell.length_c   1.000
_cell.angle_alpha   90.00
_cell.angle_beta   90.00
_cell.angle_gamma   90.00
#
_symmetry.space_group_name_H-M   'P 1'
#
loop_
_entity.id
_entity.type
_entity.pdbx_description
1 polymer ?
#
loop_
_entity_poly.entity_id
_entity_poly.type
_entity_poly.pdbx_seq_one_letter_code
_entity_poly.pdbx_strand_id
1 'polypeptide(L)'
;MAGPAVPMIHCWRLRVGRLSVSVASSTLGAKRIELSLDSQTPVLELFRPLFPGSTLILSRDWNEPLIVAVEASLAGDSPSASLQTDIAPTPFQDAVLRAISRIPFGSTLSYSEVAATLGNPSLARAVGQALKRNPLPIVFPCHRVLAANGLGGFGGRSPANLAIKRFLLEREGSLETA
;
A
#
# COMPACT_ATOMS: atom_id res chain seq x y z
N MET A 1 8.99 24.35 -30.32
CA MET A 1 9.19 23.15 -29.46
C MET A 1 8.08 23.15 -28.43
N ALA A 2 7.21 22.13 -28.43
CA ALA A 2 6.24 21.98 -27.34
C ALA A 2 7.01 21.71 -26.04
N GLY A 3 6.70 22.42 -24.97
CA GLY A 3 7.29 22.15 -23.65
C GLY A 3 6.99 20.71 -23.18
N PRO A 4 7.67 20.22 -22.14
CA PRO A 4 7.39 18.88 -21.62
C PRO A 4 5.91 18.78 -21.24
N ALA A 5 5.25 17.71 -21.69
CA ALA A 5 3.85 17.46 -21.37
C ALA A 5 3.69 17.33 -19.85
N VAL A 6 2.70 18.04 -19.28
CA VAL A 6 2.38 17.97 -17.86
C VAL A 6 1.87 16.55 -17.53
N PRO A 7 2.50 15.81 -16.59
CA PRO A 7 2.05 14.47 -16.25
C PRO A 7 0.61 14.47 -15.73
N MET A 8 -0.20 13.52 -16.16
CA MET A 8 -1.56 13.32 -15.65
C MET A 8 -1.57 12.21 -14.60
N ILE A 9 -2.23 12.48 -13.48
CA ILE A 9 -2.47 11.50 -12.42
C ILE A 9 -3.97 11.39 -12.18
N HIS A 10 -4.49 10.19 -12.38
CA HIS A 10 -5.88 9.86 -12.18
C HIS A 10 -6.07 9.38 -10.75
N CYS A 11 -6.90 10.08 -9.99
CA CYS A 11 -7.14 9.84 -8.58
C CYS A 11 -8.58 9.36 -8.36
N TRP A 12 -8.75 8.42 -7.43
CA TRP A 12 -10.06 7.99 -6.96
C TRP A 12 -10.01 7.57 -5.50
N ARG A 13 -11.17 7.51 -4.84
CA ARG A 13 -11.29 6.94 -3.50
C ARG A 13 -12.42 5.94 -3.46
N LEU A 14 -12.13 4.76 -2.93
CA LEU A 14 -13.12 3.78 -2.50
C LEU A 14 -13.17 3.71 -0.97
N ARG A 15 -14.32 3.27 -0.43
CA ARG A 15 -14.55 3.13 1.00
C ARG A 15 -14.93 1.69 1.34
N VAL A 16 -14.30 1.13 2.37
CA VAL A 16 -14.59 -0.20 2.91
C VAL A 16 -14.81 -0.07 4.41
N GLY A 17 -16.08 0.08 4.81
CA GLY A 17 -16.44 0.51 6.16
C GLY A 17 -15.78 1.85 6.50
N ARG A 18 -14.99 1.88 7.57
CA ARG A 18 -14.24 3.07 8.03
C ARG A 18 -12.97 3.35 7.21
N LEU A 19 -12.48 2.38 6.45
CA LEU A 19 -11.26 2.52 5.65
C LEU A 19 -11.54 3.29 4.37
N SER A 20 -10.83 4.39 4.18
CA SER A 20 -10.72 5.10 2.91
C SER A 20 -9.43 4.68 2.20
N VAL A 21 -9.57 4.07 1.03
CA VAL A 21 -8.46 3.72 0.14
C VAL A 21 -8.43 4.73 -1.00
N SER A 22 -7.46 5.63 -0.98
CA SER A 22 -7.26 6.60 -2.05
C SER A 22 -6.22 6.04 -3.01
N VAL A 23 -6.58 5.94 -4.28
CA VAL A 23 -5.76 5.34 -5.34
C VAL A 23 -5.36 6.40 -6.35
N ALA A 24 -4.14 6.31 -6.86
CA ALA A 24 -3.64 7.16 -7.93
C ALA A 24 -2.86 6.35 -8.96
N SER A 25 -3.18 6.58 -10.23
CA SER A 25 -2.55 5.93 -11.38
C SER A 25 -2.10 6.98 -12.40
N SER A 26 -0.94 6.77 -13.02
CA SER A 26 -0.50 7.56 -14.18
C SER A 26 -0.97 6.89 -15.47
N THR A 27 -0.48 7.38 -16.62
CA THR A 27 -0.64 6.71 -17.90
C THR A 27 0.14 5.41 -18.05
N LEU A 28 1.10 5.14 -17.14
CA LEU A 28 1.91 3.91 -17.14
C LEU A 28 1.38 2.84 -16.18
N GLY A 29 0.46 3.19 -15.26
CA GLY A 29 -0.16 2.25 -14.34
C GLY A 29 -0.31 2.77 -12.91
N ALA A 30 -0.55 1.83 -11.98
CA ALA A 30 -0.75 2.10 -10.56
C ALA A 30 0.48 2.76 -9.93
N LYS A 31 0.30 3.93 -9.31
CA LYS A 31 1.42 4.76 -8.82
C LYS A 31 1.45 4.90 -7.30
N ARG A 32 0.28 5.04 -6.67
CA ARG A 32 0.21 5.26 -5.21
C ARG A 32 -1.12 4.81 -4.62
N ILE A 33 -1.07 4.26 -3.41
CA ILE A 33 -2.22 4.09 -2.52
C ILE A 33 -1.94 4.84 -1.21
N GLU A 34 -2.90 5.65 -0.78
CA GLU A 34 -2.93 6.29 0.53
C GLU A 34 -4.12 5.76 1.33
N LEU A 35 -3.85 5.44 2.60
CA LEU A 35 -4.84 4.86 3.50
C LEU A 35 -5.17 5.84 4.61
N SER A 36 -6.44 5.90 4.97
CA SER A 36 -6.91 6.66 6.12
C SER A 36 -8.16 6.03 6.70
N LEU A 37 -8.42 6.26 7.99
CA LEU A 37 -9.70 5.93 8.61
C LEU A 37 -10.54 7.19 8.70
N ASP A 38 -11.82 7.08 8.33
CA ASP A 38 -12.85 8.12 8.47
C ASP A 38 -12.47 9.49 7.83
N SER A 39 -11.55 9.50 6.86
CA SER A 39 -11.08 10.73 6.24
C SER A 39 -12.13 11.36 5.34
N GLN A 40 -12.30 12.67 5.53
CA GLN A 40 -13.11 13.54 4.67
C GLN A 40 -12.26 14.37 3.71
N THR A 41 -10.91 14.29 3.78
CA THR A 41 -10.03 15.06 2.90
C THR A 41 -10.30 14.72 1.43
N PRO A 42 -10.63 15.70 0.57
CA PRO A 42 -10.83 15.45 -0.86
C PRO A 42 -9.61 14.74 -1.48
N VAL A 43 -9.85 13.76 -2.35
CA VAL A 43 -8.78 12.90 -2.86
C VAL A 43 -7.74 13.66 -3.71
N LEU A 44 -8.16 14.71 -4.43
CA LEU A 44 -7.22 15.55 -5.18
C LEU A 44 -6.32 16.37 -4.25
N GLU A 45 -6.84 16.86 -3.11
CA GLU A 45 -6.05 17.60 -2.12
C GLU A 45 -5.02 16.68 -1.45
N LEU A 46 -5.41 15.44 -1.14
CA LEU A 46 -4.52 14.43 -0.59
C LEU A 46 -3.31 14.15 -1.50
N PHE A 47 -3.52 14.03 -2.81
CA PHE A 47 -2.47 13.67 -3.76
C PHE A 47 -1.66 14.86 -4.30
N ARG A 48 -2.17 16.10 -4.18
CA ARG A 48 -1.47 17.30 -4.63
C ARG A 48 -0.04 17.45 -4.09
N PRO A 49 0.26 17.27 -2.80
CA PRO A 49 1.64 17.35 -2.31
C PRO A 49 2.51 16.17 -2.77
N LEU A 50 1.92 15.03 -3.16
CA LEU A 50 2.65 13.83 -3.58
C LEU A 50 3.05 13.88 -5.07
N PHE A 51 2.32 14.65 -5.88
CA PHE A 51 2.57 14.79 -7.32
C PHE A 51 2.68 16.27 -7.73
N PRO A 52 3.69 16.99 -7.21
CA PRO A 52 3.89 18.39 -7.58
C PRO A 52 4.12 18.51 -9.08
N GLY A 53 3.49 19.52 -9.70
CA GLY A 53 3.61 19.78 -11.14
C GLY A 53 2.85 18.80 -12.05
N SER A 54 2.00 17.92 -11.50
CA SER A 54 1.09 17.06 -12.28
C SER A 54 -0.33 17.61 -12.32
N THR A 55 -1.06 17.35 -13.41
CA THR A 55 -2.51 17.57 -13.47
C THR A 55 -3.21 16.39 -12.78
N LEU A 56 -3.98 16.68 -11.73
CA LEU A 56 -4.76 15.66 -11.02
C LEU A 56 -6.19 15.62 -11.55
N ILE A 57 -6.66 14.41 -11.87
CA ILE A 57 -7.96 14.17 -12.51
C ILE A 57 -8.75 13.19 -11.63
N LEU A 58 -10.01 13.51 -11.31
CA LEU A 58 -10.90 12.51 -10.70
C LEU A 58 -11.35 11.53 -11.77
N SER A 59 -10.98 10.25 -11.61
CA SER A 59 -11.40 9.21 -12.55
C SER A 59 -11.42 7.85 -11.88
N ARG A 60 -12.62 7.28 -11.74
CA ARG A 60 -12.82 5.90 -11.30
C ARG A 60 -12.35 4.93 -12.39
N ASP A 61 -12.79 5.14 -13.63
CA ASP A 61 -12.58 4.22 -14.74
C ASP A 61 -11.08 4.02 -15.03
N TRP A 62 -10.29 5.09 -14.99
CA TRP A 62 -8.83 4.97 -15.15
C TRP A 62 -8.17 4.15 -14.04
N ASN A 63 -8.74 4.19 -12.83
CA ASN A 63 -8.25 3.44 -11.68
C ASN A 63 -8.86 2.05 -11.57
N GLU A 64 -9.73 1.63 -12.49
CA GLU A 64 -10.43 0.34 -12.39
C GLU A 64 -9.47 -0.85 -12.14
N PRO A 65 -8.33 -1.01 -12.85
CA PRO A 65 -7.41 -2.11 -12.59
C PRO A 65 -6.86 -2.11 -11.15
N LEU A 66 -6.54 -0.93 -10.62
CA LEU A 66 -6.02 -0.79 -9.26
C LEU A 66 -7.12 -0.98 -8.20
N ILE A 67 -8.34 -0.51 -8.47
CA ILE A 67 -9.51 -0.71 -7.63
C ILE A 67 -9.81 -2.21 -7.50
N VAL A 68 -9.87 -2.93 -8.63
CA VAL A 68 -10.08 -4.38 -8.66
C VAL A 68 -9.01 -5.11 -7.87
N ALA A 69 -7.73 -4.73 -8.02
CA ALA A 69 -6.63 -5.34 -7.28
C ALA A 69 -6.73 -5.09 -5.75
N VAL A 70 -7.14 -3.89 -5.35
CA VAL A 70 -7.39 -3.56 -3.93
C VAL A 70 -8.55 -4.37 -3.38
N GLU A 71 -9.67 -4.43 -4.09
CA GLU A 71 -10.87 -5.16 -3.68
C GLU A 71 -10.59 -6.66 -3.52
N ALA A 72 -9.92 -7.27 -4.50
CA ALA A 72 -9.46 -8.66 -4.43
C ALA A 72 -8.58 -8.91 -3.18
N SER A 73 -7.57 -8.06 -2.97
CA SER A 73 -6.65 -8.19 -1.83
C SER A 73 -7.37 -8.06 -0.47
N LEU A 74 -8.39 -7.20 -0.38
CA LEU A 74 -9.22 -7.02 0.82
C LEU A 74 -10.27 -8.13 1.03
N ALA A 75 -10.53 -8.94 0.01
CA ALA A 75 -11.37 -10.13 0.07
C ALA A 75 -10.57 -11.41 0.34
N GLY A 76 -9.23 -11.35 0.30
CA GLY A 76 -8.36 -12.51 0.46
C GLY A 76 -7.95 -13.19 -0.83
N ASP A 77 -8.38 -12.65 -1.97
CA ASP A 77 -7.95 -13.09 -3.29
C ASP A 77 -6.59 -12.50 -3.65
N SER A 78 -5.89 -13.16 -4.57
CA SER A 78 -4.66 -12.61 -5.13
C SER A 78 -4.99 -11.46 -6.09
N PRO A 79 -4.32 -10.29 -5.99
CA PRO A 79 -4.49 -9.23 -6.98
C PRO A 79 -4.09 -9.74 -8.37
N SER A 80 -4.76 -9.22 -9.41
CA SER A 80 -4.54 -9.66 -10.79
C SER A 80 -3.05 -9.61 -11.18
N ALA A 81 -2.54 -10.69 -11.77
CA ALA A 81 -1.20 -10.75 -12.33
C ALA A 81 -0.96 -9.73 -13.45
N SER A 82 -2.03 -9.15 -14.03
CA SER A 82 -1.97 -8.14 -15.09
C SER A 82 -1.90 -6.69 -14.58
N LEU A 83 -1.91 -6.44 -13.26
CA LEU A 83 -1.83 -5.07 -12.75
C LEU A 83 -0.50 -4.41 -13.15
N GLN A 84 -0.58 -3.43 -14.06
CA GLN A 84 0.56 -2.59 -14.41
C GLN A 84 0.84 -1.56 -13.32
N THR A 85 2.12 -1.43 -12.94
CA THR A 85 2.56 -0.49 -11.90
C THR A 85 3.57 0.52 -12.44
N ASP A 86 3.40 1.78 -12.06
CA ASP A 86 4.32 2.88 -12.32
C ASP A 86 5.09 3.25 -11.03
N ILE A 87 5.81 2.26 -10.51
CA ILE A 87 6.65 2.37 -9.31
C ILE A 87 8.09 2.00 -9.67
N ALA A 88 9.05 2.64 -9.00
CA ALA A 88 10.48 2.40 -9.21
C ALA A 88 11.16 1.97 -7.89
N PRO A 89 10.87 0.77 -7.37
CA PRO A 89 11.53 0.27 -6.17
C PRO A 89 13.01 -0.02 -6.45
N THR A 90 13.87 0.15 -5.45
CA THR A 90 15.23 -0.39 -5.51
C THR A 90 15.20 -1.93 -5.55
N PRO A 91 16.27 -2.62 -5.99
CA PRO A 91 16.31 -4.08 -5.99
C PRO A 91 15.98 -4.71 -4.62
N PHE A 92 16.44 -4.08 -3.53
CA PHE A 92 16.11 -4.53 -2.18
C PHE A 92 14.63 -4.30 -1.83
N GLN A 93 14.06 -3.16 -2.23
CA GLN A 93 12.63 -2.90 -2.02
C GLN A 93 11.76 -3.90 -2.80
N ASP A 94 12.09 -4.17 -4.07
CA ASP A 94 11.39 -5.15 -4.89
C ASP A 94 11.43 -6.55 -4.25
N ALA A 95 12.60 -6.99 -3.79
CA ALA A 95 12.74 -8.26 -3.07
C ALA A 95 11.87 -8.32 -1.80
N VAL A 96 11.84 -7.25 -1.01
CA VAL A 96 10.98 -7.14 0.17
C VAL A 96 9.49 -7.19 -0.20
N LEU A 97 9.06 -6.43 -1.22
CA LEU A 97 7.67 -6.41 -1.68
C LEU A 97 7.22 -7.79 -2.15
N ARG A 98 8.05 -8.49 -2.93
CA ARG A 98 7.78 -9.88 -3.36
C ARG A 98 7.70 -10.85 -2.20
N ALA A 99 8.56 -10.71 -1.19
CA ALA A 99 8.54 -11.56 -0.01
C ALA A 99 7.22 -11.39 0.77
N ILE A 100 6.79 -10.14 1.00
CA ILE A 100 5.54 -9.90 1.76
C ILE A 100 4.28 -10.26 0.98
N SER A 101 4.30 -10.20 -0.36
CA SER A 101 3.18 -10.65 -1.20
C SER A 101 2.90 -12.15 -1.08
N ARG A 102 3.84 -12.94 -0.54
CA ARG A 102 3.64 -14.38 -0.29
C ARG A 102 2.98 -14.66 1.06
N ILE A 103 2.83 -13.66 1.92
CA ILE A 103 2.17 -13.83 3.22
C ILE A 103 0.67 -13.98 2.98
N PRO A 104 0.05 -15.13 3.30
CA PRO A 104 -1.37 -15.36 3.04
C PRO A 104 -2.27 -14.36 3.78
N PHE A 105 -3.47 -14.16 3.25
CA PHE A 105 -4.53 -13.45 3.98
C PHE A 105 -4.81 -14.17 5.31
N GLY A 106 -5.02 -13.41 6.39
CA GLY A 106 -5.24 -13.99 7.72
C GLY A 106 -3.96 -14.45 8.43
N SER A 107 -2.77 -14.25 7.82
CA SER A 107 -1.48 -14.64 8.38
C SER A 107 -0.56 -13.44 8.55
N THR A 108 0.42 -13.57 9.46
CA THR A 108 1.42 -12.53 9.70
C THR A 108 2.82 -13.11 9.82
N LEU A 109 3.83 -12.27 9.57
CA LEU A 109 5.24 -12.55 9.85
C LEU A 109 5.87 -11.38 10.59
N SER A 110 6.91 -11.62 11.36
CA SER A 110 7.77 -10.59 11.91
C SER A 110 8.73 -10.01 10.86
N TYR A 111 9.25 -8.80 11.11
CA TYR A 111 10.31 -8.24 10.26
C TYR A 111 11.55 -9.15 10.14
N SER A 112 11.91 -9.87 11.21
CA SER A 112 13.02 -10.83 11.20
C SER A 112 12.72 -12.07 10.38
N GLU A 113 11.48 -12.57 10.40
CA GLU A 113 11.06 -13.70 9.56
C GLU A 113 11.06 -13.30 8.08
N VAL A 114 10.54 -12.11 7.74
CA VAL A 114 10.66 -11.58 6.36
C VAL A 114 12.14 -11.46 5.96
N ALA A 115 12.98 -10.92 6.84
CA ALA A 115 14.42 -10.80 6.59
C ALA A 115 15.11 -12.17 6.40
N ALA A 116 14.67 -13.19 7.13
CA ALA A 116 15.16 -14.56 6.97
C ALA A 116 14.82 -15.13 5.59
N THR A 117 13.62 -14.83 5.04
CA THR A 117 13.27 -15.25 3.67
C THR A 117 14.15 -14.61 2.59
N LEU A 118 14.80 -13.48 2.91
CA LEU A 118 15.76 -12.79 2.04
C LEU A 118 17.21 -13.27 2.27
N GLY A 119 17.41 -14.31 3.08
CA GLY A 119 18.71 -14.93 3.34
C GLY A 119 19.49 -14.31 4.51
N ASN A 120 18.95 -13.30 5.19
CA ASN A 120 19.64 -12.69 6.32
C ASN A 120 18.67 -12.09 7.37
N PRO A 121 18.41 -12.79 8.49
CA PRO A 121 17.52 -12.34 9.57
C PRO A 121 17.90 -10.98 10.19
N SER A 122 19.17 -10.57 10.14
CA SER A 122 19.63 -9.28 10.67
C SER A 122 19.12 -8.07 9.87
N LEU A 123 18.54 -8.28 8.68
CA LEU A 123 18.00 -7.22 7.84
C LEU A 123 16.64 -6.68 8.31
N ALA A 124 16.11 -7.11 9.46
CA ALA A 124 14.79 -6.70 9.95
C ALA A 124 14.56 -5.17 9.93
N ARG A 125 15.55 -4.38 10.34
CA ARG A 125 15.47 -2.91 10.30
C ARG A 125 15.43 -2.38 8.86
N ALA A 126 16.21 -2.96 7.96
CA ALA A 126 16.23 -2.60 6.55
C ALA A 126 14.89 -2.93 5.87
N VAL A 127 14.31 -4.10 6.17
CA VAL A 127 12.95 -4.48 5.75
C VAL A 127 11.93 -3.44 6.21
N GLY A 128 11.98 -3.03 7.49
CA GLY A 128 11.10 -1.98 8.02
C GLY A 128 11.23 -0.64 7.29
N GLN A 129 12.45 -0.23 6.90
CA GLN A 129 12.67 0.98 6.11
C GLN A 129 12.16 0.85 4.67
N ALA A 130 12.29 -0.33 4.05
CA ALA A 130 11.73 -0.61 2.74
C ALA A 130 10.20 -0.52 2.78
N LEU A 131 9.55 -1.17 3.74
CA LEU A 131 8.10 -1.21 3.89
C LEU A 131 7.48 0.13 4.28
N LYS A 132 8.22 1.01 4.98
CA LYS A 132 7.78 2.40 5.25
C LYS A 132 7.50 3.17 3.96
N ARG A 133 8.19 2.81 2.86
CA ARG A 133 8.08 3.44 1.55
C ARG A 133 7.23 2.62 0.56
N ASN A 134 6.45 1.65 1.05
CA ASN A 134 5.56 0.87 0.19
C ASN A 134 4.61 1.83 -0.60
N PRO A 135 4.69 1.86 -1.95
CA PRO A 135 3.86 2.74 -2.75
C PRO A 135 2.41 2.26 -2.87
N LEU A 136 2.18 0.96 -2.75
CA LEU A 136 0.88 0.33 -2.97
C LEU A 136 0.54 -0.59 -1.78
N PRO A 137 0.31 -0.05 -0.56
CA PRO A 137 -0.24 -0.84 0.55
C PRO A 137 -1.56 -1.52 0.15
N ILE A 138 -1.94 -2.59 0.86
CA ILE A 138 -3.00 -3.56 0.50
C ILE A 138 -2.56 -4.48 -0.65
N VAL A 139 -2.17 -3.94 -1.80
CA VAL A 139 -1.66 -4.75 -2.93
C VAL A 139 -0.35 -5.43 -2.55
N PHE A 140 0.57 -4.68 -1.95
CA PHE A 140 1.69 -5.21 -1.19
C PHE A 140 1.31 -5.17 0.30
N PRO A 141 1.01 -6.31 0.95
CA PRO A 141 0.31 -6.37 2.24
C PRO A 141 1.25 -6.10 3.42
N CYS A 142 1.84 -4.91 3.49
CA CYS A 142 2.82 -4.56 4.54
C CYS A 142 2.21 -4.50 5.94
N HIS A 143 0.88 -4.46 6.08
CA HIS A 143 0.19 -4.58 7.37
C HIS A 143 0.35 -5.96 8.00
N ARG A 144 0.63 -7.01 7.20
CA ARG A 144 0.88 -8.39 7.68
C ARG A 144 2.26 -8.57 8.30
N VAL A 145 3.13 -7.56 8.26
CA VAL A 145 4.48 -7.63 8.86
C VAL A 145 4.50 -6.94 10.21
N LEU A 146 4.70 -7.69 11.30
CA LEU A 146 4.62 -7.20 12.67
C LEU A 146 6.00 -7.00 13.32
N ALA A 147 6.05 -6.18 14.36
CA ALA A 147 7.20 -6.16 15.25
C ALA A 147 7.17 -7.38 16.18
N ALA A 148 8.32 -7.80 16.70
CA ALA A 148 8.39 -8.94 17.61
C ALA A 148 7.46 -8.80 18.84
N ASN A 149 7.26 -7.56 19.32
CA ASN A 149 6.47 -7.27 20.50
C ASN A 149 5.11 -6.61 20.16
N GLY A 150 4.53 -6.93 19.00
CA GLY A 150 3.18 -6.50 18.61
C GLY A 150 3.10 -5.73 17.29
N LEU A 151 2.09 -4.86 17.14
CA LEU A 151 1.71 -4.25 15.86
C LEU A 151 2.79 -3.41 15.16
N GLY A 152 3.91 -3.04 15.79
CA GLY A 152 4.83 -1.99 15.35
C GLY A 152 5.17 -1.91 13.84
N GLY A 153 5.49 -0.69 13.39
CA GLY A 153 5.75 -0.33 11.99
C GLY A 153 4.46 -0.03 11.20
N PHE A 154 4.52 -0.05 9.86
CA PHE A 154 3.48 0.45 8.93
C PHE A 154 3.50 1.97 8.71
N GLY A 155 4.33 2.46 7.79
CA GLY A 155 4.49 3.91 7.52
C GLY A 155 5.11 4.74 8.66
N GLY A 156 5.32 4.16 9.84
CA GLY A 156 5.83 4.82 11.04
C GLY A 156 5.21 4.23 12.32
N ARG A 157 5.30 4.95 13.44
CA ARG A 157 4.61 4.63 14.71
C ARG A 157 3.48 5.63 15.01
N SER A 158 2.96 6.33 14.00
CA SER A 158 1.86 7.27 14.24
C SER A 158 0.60 6.51 14.67
N PRO A 159 -0.19 7.05 15.61
CA PRO A 159 -1.44 6.42 16.05
C PRO A 159 -2.39 6.09 14.89
N ALA A 160 -2.49 7.00 13.91
CA ALA A 160 -3.32 6.81 12.73
C ALA A 160 -2.89 5.60 11.89
N ASN A 161 -1.59 5.44 11.64
CA ASN A 161 -1.09 4.31 10.86
C ASN A 161 -1.29 2.97 11.58
N LEU A 162 -1.06 2.95 12.89
CA LEU A 162 -1.27 1.74 13.70
C LEU A 162 -2.77 1.37 13.77
N ALA A 163 -3.67 2.37 13.78
CA ALA A 163 -5.11 2.14 13.71
C ALA A 163 -5.52 1.53 12.36
N ILE A 164 -4.98 2.02 11.24
CA ILE A 164 -5.22 1.42 9.92
C ILE A 164 -4.72 -0.03 9.87
N LYS A 165 -3.50 -0.26 10.37
CA LYS A 165 -2.91 -1.61 10.41
C LYS A 165 -3.76 -2.58 11.21
N ARG A 166 -4.21 -2.14 12.40
CA ARG A 166 -5.11 -2.90 13.27
C ARG A 166 -6.42 -3.22 12.57
N PHE A 167 -7.08 -2.23 11.98
CA PHE A 167 -8.31 -2.40 11.22
C PHE A 167 -8.18 -3.44 10.11
N LEU A 168 -7.07 -3.40 9.36
CA LEU A 168 -6.80 -4.37 8.31
C LEU A 168 -6.60 -5.78 8.89
N LEU A 169 -5.80 -5.93 9.94
CA LEU A 169 -5.55 -7.24 10.56
C LEU A 169 -6.80 -7.85 11.21
N GLU A 170 -7.63 -7.04 11.87
CA GLU A 170 -8.92 -7.46 12.42
C GLU A 170 -9.86 -7.92 11.30
N ARG A 171 -9.92 -7.19 10.18
CA ARG A 171 -10.68 -7.59 9.00
C ARG A 171 -10.21 -8.93 8.42
N GLU A 172 -8.91 -9.20 8.46
CA GLU A 172 -8.35 -10.46 7.98
C GLU A 172 -8.54 -11.62 8.97
N GLY A 173 -8.99 -11.37 10.20
CA GLY A 173 -9.02 -12.36 11.28
C GLY A 173 -7.64 -12.66 11.89
N SER A 174 -6.60 -11.89 11.51
CA SER A 174 -5.22 -12.03 12.00
C SER A 174 -4.99 -11.43 13.38
N LEU A 175 -5.96 -10.68 13.91
CA LEU A 175 -5.93 -10.07 15.23
C LEU A 175 -7.35 -10.13 15.80
N GLU A 176 -7.49 -10.61 17.04
CA GLU A 176 -8.78 -10.62 17.73
C GLU A 176 -9.30 -9.18 17.90
N THR A 177 -10.59 -9.00 17.65
CA THR A 177 -11.27 -7.73 17.95
C THR A 177 -11.44 -7.63 19.46
N ALA A 178 -10.91 -6.57 20.07
CA ALA A 178 -11.07 -6.29 21.50
C ALA A 178 -12.46 -5.75 21.83
#